data_AF-H9F7Z4-F1
#
_entry.id   AF-H9F7Z4-F1
#
_cell.length_a   1.000
_cell.length_b   1.000
_cell.length_c   1.000
_cell.angle_alpha   90.00
_cell.angle_beta   90.00
_cell.angle_gamma   90.00
#
_symmetry.space_group_name_H-M   'P 1'
#
loop_
_entity.id
_entity.type
_entity.pdbx_description
1 polymer ?
#
loop_
_entity_poly.entity_id
_entity_poly.type
_entity_poly.pdbx_seq_one_letter_code
_entity_poly.pdbx_strand_id
1 'polypeptide(L)'
;KKTKFENLCKIMKDILEKKVEKVVVSNRLVTSPCCIVTSTYGWTANMERIMKAQALRDNSTMGYMAAKKHLEINLDHSIIETLRQKAEADKNDKSVKDLVILLYETALLSSGFSLEDPQTHANRIYRMIKLGLGIDEDDPTADDTSAAVTEEMPPLEGDDDTSRMEEVD
;
A
#
# COMPACT_ATOMS: atom_id res chain seq x y z
N LYS A 1 29.91 0.64 -1.61
CA LYS A 1 28.60 -0.06 -1.46
C LYS A 1 27.44 0.76 -2.03
N LYS A 2 27.21 2.00 -1.56
CA LYS A 2 26.07 2.85 -2.03
C LYS A 2 25.95 3.00 -3.56
N THR A 3 27.06 3.18 -4.28
CA THR A 3 27.08 3.31 -5.75
C THR A 3 26.52 2.07 -6.48
N LYS A 4 26.69 0.87 -5.91
CA LYS A 4 26.16 -0.37 -6.51
C LYS A 4 24.63 -0.42 -6.53
N PHE A 5 23.99 0.26 -5.59
CA PHE A 5 22.53 0.26 -5.46
C PHE A 5 21.88 1.51 -6.07
N GLU A 6 22.68 2.41 -6.64
CA GLU A 6 22.16 3.62 -7.28
C GLU A 6 21.25 3.28 -8.47
N ASN A 7 21.64 2.27 -9.26
CA ASN A 7 20.82 1.80 -10.38
C ASN A 7 19.49 1.19 -9.89
N LEU A 8 19.53 0.36 -8.84
CA LEU A 8 18.32 -0.18 -8.23
C LEU A 8 17.42 0.94 -7.70
N CYS A 9 17.97 1.97 -7.06
CA CYS A 9 17.19 3.11 -6.57
C CYS A 9 16.48 3.85 -7.72
N LYS A 10 17.13 4.02 -8.87
CA LYS A 10 16.52 4.60 -10.08
C LYS A 10 15.39 3.72 -10.61
N ILE A 11 15.63 2.42 -10.77
CA ILE A 11 14.62 1.45 -11.21
C ILE A 11 13.41 1.45 -10.28
N MET A 12 13.62 1.40 -8.95
CA MET A 12 12.53 1.45 -7.98
C MET A 12 11.79 2.78 -8.03
N LYS A 13 12.49 3.90 -8.24
CA LYS A 13 11.86 5.21 -8.38
C LYS A 13 11.01 5.29 -9.65
N ASP A 14 11.47 4.70 -10.75
CA ASP A 14 10.73 4.65 -12.02
C ASP A 14 9.49 3.76 -11.91
N ILE A 15 9.58 2.61 -11.22
CA ILE A 15 8.43 1.71 -10.99
C ILE A 15 7.38 2.36 -10.07
N LEU A 16 7.83 3.06 -9.04
CA LEU A 16 6.94 3.66 -8.04
C LEU A 16 6.44 5.04 -8.46
N GLU A 17 6.97 5.62 -9.53
CA GLU A 17 6.57 6.90 -10.14
C GLU A 17 6.16 7.97 -9.11
N LYS A 18 4.87 8.23 -8.97
CA LYS A 18 4.29 9.27 -8.11
C LYS A 18 4.07 8.82 -6.66
N LYS A 19 4.22 7.53 -6.35
CA LYS A 19 4.01 6.96 -5.00
C LYS A 19 5.08 7.39 -4.01
N VAL A 20 6.31 7.62 -4.48
CA VAL A 20 7.45 8.08 -3.66
C VAL A 20 8.12 9.28 -4.29
N GLU A 21 8.63 10.20 -3.50
CA GLU A 21 9.43 11.33 -4.00
C GLU A 21 10.86 10.89 -4.35
N LYS A 22 11.49 10.06 -3.51
CA LYS A 22 12.84 9.54 -3.74
C LYS A 22 13.02 8.16 -3.12
N VAL A 23 13.92 7.38 -3.70
CA VAL A 23 14.42 6.13 -3.15
C VAL A 23 15.88 6.35 -2.74
N VAL A 24 16.21 6.08 -1.49
CA VAL A 24 17.55 6.31 -0.95
C VAL A 24 18.02 5.12 -0.14
N VAL A 25 19.34 4.96 -0.07
CA VAL A 25 19.95 3.95 0.78
C VAL A 25 19.95 4.43 2.23
N SER A 26 19.54 3.56 3.14
CA SER A 26 19.56 3.84 4.57
C SER A 26 20.59 3.00 5.31
N ASN A 27 21.18 3.61 6.33
CA ASN A 27 22.08 2.95 7.29
C ASN A 27 21.38 2.70 8.63
N ARG A 28 20.11 3.11 8.79
CA ARG A 28 19.37 2.98 10.06
C ARG A 28 18.63 1.65 10.17
N LEU A 29 18.45 0.97 9.04
CA LEU A 29 17.74 -0.30 8.95
C LEU A 29 18.70 -1.45 9.24
N VAL A 30 18.29 -2.36 10.12
CA VAL A 30 19.09 -3.54 10.50
C VAL A 30 18.43 -4.80 9.96
N THR A 31 17.22 -5.10 10.43
CA THR A 31 16.50 -6.33 10.07
C THR A 31 15.51 -6.14 8.93
N SER A 32 14.99 -4.93 8.72
CA SER A 32 14.00 -4.66 7.68
C SER A 32 14.66 -4.41 6.32
N PRO A 33 14.08 -4.90 5.20
CA PRO A 33 14.60 -4.67 3.85
C PRO A 33 14.42 -3.22 3.39
N CYS A 34 13.33 -2.56 3.79
CA CYS A 34 13.07 -1.16 3.51
C CYS A 34 12.07 -0.55 4.50
N CYS A 35 11.98 0.78 4.54
CA CYS A 35 10.95 1.51 5.28
C CYS A 35 10.51 2.77 4.53
N ILE A 36 9.36 3.32 4.92
CA ILE A 36 8.87 4.60 4.42
C ILE A 36 9.12 5.67 5.47
N VAL A 37 9.75 6.76 5.04
CA VAL A 37 9.92 7.96 5.85
C VAL A 37 9.28 9.15 5.15
N THR A 38 8.67 10.06 5.91
CA THR A 38 8.13 11.30 5.37
C THR A 38 9.11 12.45 5.51
N SER A 39 8.97 13.46 4.65
CA SER A 39 9.70 14.71 4.79
C SER A 39 9.41 15.40 6.13
N THR A 40 10.37 16.16 6.65
CA THR A 40 10.31 16.84 7.96
C THR A 40 9.14 17.81 8.09
N TYR A 41 8.60 18.30 6.97
CA TYR A 41 7.51 19.28 6.93
C TYR A 41 6.15 18.67 6.55
N GLY A 42 6.06 17.35 6.39
CA GLY A 42 4.81 16.65 6.08
C GLY A 42 4.19 15.97 7.29
N TRP A 43 2.93 15.53 7.15
CA TRP A 43 2.29 14.64 8.13
C TRP A 43 3.12 13.37 8.35
N THR A 44 3.29 13.01 9.63
CA THR A 44 3.81 11.70 10.02
C THR A 44 2.76 10.63 9.72
N ALA A 45 3.15 9.35 9.68
CA ALA A 45 2.20 8.25 9.47
C ALA A 45 1.03 8.29 10.48
N ASN A 46 1.34 8.58 11.74
CA ASN A 46 0.34 8.74 12.79
C ASN A 46 -0.58 9.94 12.54
N MET A 47 -0.01 11.08 12.13
CA MET A 47 -0.79 12.28 11.86
C MET A 47 -1.67 12.12 10.62
N GLU A 48 -1.17 11.49 9.55
CA GLU A 48 -1.95 11.16 8.36
C GLU A 48 -3.16 10.30 8.70
N ARG A 49 -2.98 9.31 9.58
CA ARG A 49 -4.07 8.44 10.05
C ARG A 49 -5.13 9.20 10.85
N ILE A 50 -4.73 10.04 11.81
CA ILE A 50 -5.66 10.86 12.61
C ILE A 50 -6.40 11.85 11.72
N MET A 51 -5.68 12.54 10.84
CA MET A 51 -6.24 13.54 9.95
C MET A 51 -7.18 12.91 8.92
N LYS A 52 -6.85 11.76 8.33
CA LYS A 52 -7.76 11.02 7.44
C LYS A 52 -9.05 10.62 8.14
N ALA A 53 -8.99 10.22 9.42
CA ALA A 53 -10.17 9.90 10.20
C ALA A 53 -11.06 11.13 10.49
N GLN A 54 -10.47 12.33 10.57
CA GLN A 54 -11.19 13.60 10.79
C GLN A 54 -11.67 14.27 9.49
N ALA A 55 -10.89 14.17 8.41
CA ALA A 55 -11.12 14.78 7.10
C ALA A 55 -12.29 14.16 6.33
N LEU A 56 -12.85 13.04 6.79
CA LEU A 56 -14.19 12.59 6.36
C LEU A 56 -15.28 13.67 6.58
N ARG A 57 -14.99 14.75 7.33
CA ARG A 57 -15.86 15.92 7.50
C ARG A 57 -15.54 17.10 6.57
N ASP A 58 -14.33 17.22 6.02
CA ASP A 58 -13.94 18.31 5.10
C ASP A 58 -12.71 17.91 4.25
N ASN A 59 -12.92 17.72 2.95
CA ASN A 59 -11.92 17.21 2.00
C ASN A 59 -10.95 18.28 1.46
N SER A 60 -11.16 19.57 1.80
CA SER A 60 -10.43 20.69 1.20
C SER A 60 -8.95 20.78 1.63
N THR A 61 -8.55 20.11 2.71
CA THR A 61 -7.21 20.22 3.32
C THR A 61 -6.25 19.06 2.99
N MET A 62 -6.71 17.97 2.36
CA MET A 62 -5.86 16.80 2.12
C MET A 62 -4.75 17.01 1.06
N GLY A 63 -5.01 17.81 0.02
CA GLY A 63 -4.13 17.89 -1.16
C GLY A 63 -2.76 18.50 -0.90
N TYR A 64 -2.66 19.48 0.01
CA TYR A 64 -1.41 20.20 0.29
C TYR A 64 -0.59 19.60 1.42
N MET A 65 -1.17 18.72 2.25
CA MET A 65 -0.50 18.14 3.42
C MET A 65 -0.18 16.64 3.29
N ALA A 66 -0.55 16.02 2.16
CA ALA A 66 -0.08 14.69 1.82
C ALA A 66 1.46 14.69 1.73
N ALA A 67 2.10 14.20 2.80
CA ALA A 67 3.54 14.23 2.93
C ALA A 67 4.18 13.42 1.81
N LYS A 68 5.19 14.03 1.17
CA LYS A 68 6.01 13.31 0.21
C LYS A 68 6.77 12.19 0.93
N LYS A 69 6.58 10.96 0.45
CA LYS A 69 7.12 9.73 1.03
C LYS A 69 8.47 9.43 0.40
N HIS A 70 9.42 8.94 1.20
CA HIS A 70 10.73 8.49 0.74
C HIS A 70 10.88 7.01 1.10
N LEU A 71 11.32 6.21 0.14
CA LEU A 71 11.63 4.80 0.38
C LEU A 71 13.10 4.67 0.76
N GLU A 72 13.36 4.21 1.98
CA GLU A 72 14.69 3.92 2.49
C GLU A 72 14.96 2.41 2.33
N ILE A 73 16.05 2.01 1.65
CA ILE A 73 16.42 0.60 1.43
C ILE A 73 17.64 0.19 2.26
N ASN A 74 17.66 -1.06 2.72
CA ASN A 74 18.75 -1.68 3.47
C ASN A 74 19.69 -2.47 2.55
N LEU A 75 20.97 -2.10 2.51
CA LEU A 75 21.96 -2.75 1.63
C LEU A 75 22.35 -4.16 2.06
N ASP A 76 22.25 -4.47 3.35
CA ASP A 76 22.74 -5.74 3.89
C ASP A 76 21.63 -6.81 3.93
N HIS A 77 20.42 -6.46 3.48
CA HIS A 77 19.30 -7.39 3.41
C HIS A 77 19.33 -8.22 2.12
N SER A 78 19.24 -9.55 2.25
CA SER A 78 19.30 -10.51 1.13
C SER A 78 18.30 -10.21 0.02
N ILE A 79 17.04 -9.90 0.38
CA ILE A 79 15.99 -9.49 -0.58
C ILE A 79 16.45 -8.32 -1.48
N ILE A 80 17.09 -7.29 -0.93
CA ILE A 80 17.51 -6.10 -1.68
C ILE A 80 18.67 -6.44 -2.61
N GLU A 81 19.60 -7.29 -2.19
CA GLU A 81 20.70 -7.77 -3.04
C GLU A 81 20.19 -8.65 -4.19
N THR A 82 19.28 -9.59 -3.92
CA THR A 82 18.66 -10.42 -4.97
C THR A 82 17.84 -9.59 -5.95
N LEU A 83 17.10 -8.59 -5.44
CA LEU A 83 16.33 -7.67 -6.27
C LEU A 83 17.25 -6.85 -7.19
N ARG A 84 18.40 -6.39 -6.69
CA ARG A 84 19.43 -5.71 -7.48
C ARG A 84 19.90 -6.59 -8.64
N GLN A 85 20.25 -7.84 -8.36
CA GLN A 85 20.76 -8.78 -9.38
C GLN A 85 19.70 -9.06 -10.45
N LYS A 86 18.44 -9.28 -10.06
CA LYS A 86 17.34 -9.49 -11.02
C LYS A 86 17.07 -8.24 -11.86
N ALA A 87 17.05 -7.07 -11.25
CA ALA A 87 16.81 -5.81 -11.96
C ALA A 87 17.95 -5.43 -12.92
N GLU A 88 19.18 -5.87 -12.64
CA GLU A 88 20.33 -5.71 -13.54
C GLU A 88 20.30 -6.71 -14.71
N ALA A 89 19.78 -7.92 -14.50
CA ALA A 89 19.61 -8.92 -15.54
C ALA A 89 18.48 -8.54 -16.52
N ASP A 90 17.32 -8.14 -16.00
CA ASP A 90 16.21 -7.64 -16.80
C ASP A 90 15.42 -6.55 -16.04
N LYS A 91 15.58 -5.30 -16.50
CA LYS A 91 14.87 -4.14 -15.95
C LYS A 91 13.37 -4.11 -16.26
N ASN A 92 12.93 -4.88 -17.25
CA ASN A 92 11.54 -4.92 -17.71
C ASN A 92 10.77 -6.14 -17.23
N ASP A 93 11.41 -7.01 -16.43
CA ASP A 93 10.77 -8.18 -15.85
C ASP A 93 9.55 -7.77 -15.02
N LYS A 94 8.38 -8.27 -15.43
CA LYS A 94 7.10 -8.04 -14.74
C LYS A 94 7.17 -8.50 -13.27
N SER A 95 7.90 -9.57 -12.99
CA SER A 95 8.07 -10.09 -11.63
C SER A 95 8.86 -9.12 -10.75
N VAL A 96 9.89 -8.44 -11.30
CA VAL A 96 10.66 -7.42 -10.57
C VAL A 96 9.77 -6.21 -10.26
N LYS A 97 8.95 -5.77 -11.21
CA LYS A 97 7.99 -4.67 -10.99
C LYS A 97 6.98 -5.01 -9.90
N ASP A 98 6.37 -6.20 -9.97
CA ASP A 98 5.41 -6.66 -8.97
C ASP A 98 6.06 -6.80 -7.58
N LEU A 99 7.28 -7.33 -7.49
CA LEU A 99 8.03 -7.42 -6.24
C LEU A 99 8.38 -6.05 -5.64
N VAL A 100 8.78 -5.07 -6.46
CA VAL A 100 9.06 -3.70 -5.99
C VAL A 100 7.81 -3.04 -5.43
N ILE A 101 6.66 -3.19 -6.11
CA ILE A 101 5.39 -2.64 -5.64
C ILE A 101 4.96 -3.32 -4.34
N LEU A 102 5.05 -4.65 -4.26
CA LEU A 102 4.73 -5.39 -3.06
C LEU A 102 5.60 -4.95 -1.88
N LEU A 103 6.91 -4.87 -2.10
CA LEU A 103 7.88 -4.43 -1.11
C LEU A 103 7.57 -3.01 -0.60
N TYR A 104 7.18 -2.09 -1.50
CA TYR A 104 6.73 -0.75 -1.15
C TYR A 104 5.46 -0.75 -0.29
N GLU A 105 4.42 -1.50 -0.67
CA GLU A 105 3.16 -1.57 0.05
C GLU A 105 3.35 -2.20 1.45
N THR A 106 4.17 -3.24 1.56
CA THR A 106 4.54 -3.82 2.86
C THR A 106 5.35 -2.84 3.73
N ALA A 107 6.23 -2.04 3.12
CA ALA A 107 6.96 -1.00 3.84
C ALA A 107 6.02 0.13 4.32
N LEU A 108 5.03 0.47 3.50
CA LEU A 108 4.01 1.47 3.81
C LEU A 108 3.20 1.04 5.05
N LEU A 109 2.73 -0.22 5.05
CA LEU A 109 1.98 -0.81 6.15
C LEU A 109 2.82 -0.90 7.44
N SER A 110 4.05 -1.44 7.35
CA SER A 110 4.93 -1.58 8.52
C SER A 110 5.40 -0.24 9.09
N SER A 111 5.45 0.82 8.26
CA SER A 111 5.75 2.18 8.70
C SER A 111 4.53 2.93 9.23
N GLY A 112 3.36 2.28 9.31
CA GLY A 112 2.14 2.81 9.94
C GLY A 112 1.26 3.67 9.02
N PHE A 113 1.47 3.61 7.72
CA PHE A 113 0.62 4.29 6.73
C PHE A 113 -0.51 3.38 6.25
N SER A 114 -1.62 3.99 5.82
CA SER A 114 -2.71 3.27 5.16
C SER A 114 -2.38 2.96 3.70
N LEU A 115 -2.80 1.78 3.23
CA LEU A 115 -2.81 1.44 1.81
C LEU A 115 -3.88 2.26 1.08
N GLU A 116 -3.62 2.60 -0.17
CA GLU A 116 -4.59 3.31 -1.04
C GLU A 116 -5.69 2.36 -1.51
N ASP A 117 -5.30 1.17 -1.94
CA ASP A 117 -6.20 0.11 -2.40
C ASP A 117 -5.78 -1.24 -1.77
N PRO A 118 -6.41 -1.64 -0.66
CA PRO A 118 -6.16 -2.93 -0.02
C PRO A 118 -6.46 -4.13 -0.91
N GLN A 119 -7.44 -4.02 -1.82
CA GLN A 119 -7.85 -5.13 -2.69
C GLN A 119 -6.78 -5.42 -3.74
N THR A 120 -6.22 -4.37 -4.37
CA THR A 120 -5.09 -4.53 -5.29
C THR A 120 -3.87 -5.13 -4.60
N HIS A 121 -3.59 -4.74 -3.35
CA HIS A 121 -2.52 -5.34 -2.55
C HIS A 121 -2.78 -6.84 -2.27
N ALA A 122 -3.99 -7.19 -1.85
CA ALA A 122 -4.39 -8.57 -1.60
C ALA A 122 -4.28 -9.45 -2.85
N ASN A 123 -4.76 -8.96 -4.00
CA ASN A 123 -4.65 -9.66 -5.29
C ASN A 123 -3.19 -9.95 -5.66
N ARG A 124 -2.27 -9.01 -5.38
CA ARG A 124 -0.82 -9.20 -5.61
C ARG A 124 -0.24 -10.26 -4.68
N ILE A 125 -0.65 -10.29 -3.41
CA ILE A 125 -0.26 -11.34 -2.47
C ILE A 125 -0.78 -12.70 -2.94
N TYR A 126 -2.04 -12.79 -3.37
CA TYR A 126 -2.62 -14.04 -3.88
C TYR A 126 -1.88 -14.56 -5.10
N ARG A 127 -1.49 -13.68 -6.05
CA ARG A 127 -0.63 -14.06 -7.17
C ARG A 127 0.71 -14.65 -6.71
N MET A 128 1.36 -14.03 -5.71
CA MET A 128 2.61 -14.54 -5.16
C MET A 128 2.46 -15.89 -4.46
N ILE A 129 1.33 -16.10 -3.77
CA ILE A 129 0.99 -17.39 -3.14
C ILE A 129 0.76 -18.45 -4.22
N LYS A 130 0.00 -18.14 -5.29
CA LYS A 130 -0.20 -19.05 -6.44
C LYS A 130 1.14 -19.48 -7.04
N LEU A 131 2.03 -18.52 -7.32
CA LEU A 131 3.38 -18.81 -7.82
C LEU A 131 4.20 -19.66 -6.84
N GLY A 132 4.12 -19.39 -5.54
CA GLY A 132 4.83 -20.17 -4.51
C GLY A 132 4.31 -21.60 -4.36
N LEU A 133 3.04 -21.83 -4.68
CA LEU A 133 2.40 -23.15 -4.69
C LEU A 133 2.46 -23.87 -6.05
N GLY A 134 2.96 -23.21 -7.10
CA GLY A 134 3.01 -23.76 -8.46
C GLY A 134 1.63 -23.84 -9.13
N ILE A 135 0.69 -22.97 -8.76
CA ILE A 135 -0.64 -22.86 -9.39
C ILE A 135 -0.52 -21.87 -10.56
N ASP A 136 -0.81 -22.32 -11.77
CA ASP A 136 -0.75 -21.50 -12.99
C ASP A 136 -1.76 -20.33 -12.94
N GLU A 137 -1.43 -19.21 -13.60
CA GLU A 137 -2.29 -18.01 -13.63
C GLU A 137 -3.63 -18.21 -14.38
N ASP A 138 -3.80 -19.34 -15.09
CA ASP A 138 -5.00 -19.74 -15.86
C ASP A 138 -6.03 -20.56 -15.05
N ASP A 139 -6.03 -20.45 -13.73
CA ASP A 139 -7.14 -20.96 -12.91
C ASP A 139 -8.37 -20.05 -13.10
N PRO A 140 -9.51 -20.56 -13.64
CA PRO A 140 -10.70 -19.78 -13.99
C PRO A 140 -11.44 -19.15 -12.80
N THR A 141 -10.96 -19.36 -11.57
CA THR A 141 -11.51 -18.74 -10.37
C THR A 141 -11.19 -17.24 -10.21
N ALA A 142 -10.46 -16.64 -11.16
CA ALA A 142 -9.77 -15.36 -10.95
C ALA A 142 -10.41 -14.09 -11.55
N ASP A 143 -11.61 -14.12 -12.14
CA ASP A 143 -12.22 -12.90 -12.74
C ASP A 143 -13.56 -12.45 -12.11
N ASP A 144 -13.98 -13.02 -10.97
CA ASP A 144 -15.31 -12.75 -10.41
C ASP A 144 -15.32 -12.28 -8.94
N THR A 145 -14.34 -11.46 -8.53
CA THR A 145 -14.42 -10.74 -7.24
C THR A 145 -14.67 -9.24 -7.39
N SER A 146 -14.89 -8.76 -8.62
CA SER A 146 -15.30 -7.38 -8.89
C SER A 146 -16.81 -7.14 -8.74
N ALA A 147 -17.62 -8.17 -8.42
CA ALA A 147 -19.08 -8.09 -8.46
C ALA A 147 -19.80 -8.86 -7.34
N ALA A 148 -19.48 -8.62 -6.05
CA ALA A 148 -20.41 -8.94 -4.94
C ALA A 148 -19.94 -8.39 -3.58
N VAL A 149 -19.99 -7.07 -3.40
CA VAL A 149 -20.25 -6.47 -2.08
C VAL A 149 -21.29 -5.35 -2.24
N THR A 150 -22.37 -5.64 -2.97
CA THR A 150 -23.62 -4.89 -2.87
C THR A 150 -24.52 -5.61 -1.89
N GLU A 151 -24.71 -4.97 -0.74
CA GLU A 151 -25.86 -5.08 0.16
C GLU A 151 -26.25 -6.46 0.68
N GLU A 152 -25.84 -6.77 1.91
CA GLU A 152 -26.70 -7.49 2.84
C GLU A 152 -26.48 -6.97 4.27
N MET A 153 -26.98 -5.76 4.54
CA MET A 153 -27.39 -5.43 5.90
C MET A 153 -28.65 -6.24 6.20
N PRO A 154 -28.69 -7.02 7.30
CA PRO A 154 -29.90 -7.76 7.66
C PRO A 154 -31.05 -6.77 7.92
N PRO A 155 -32.30 -7.09 7.52
CA PRO A 155 -33.43 -6.21 7.76
C PRO A 155 -33.65 -6.07 9.27
N LEU A 156 -33.75 -4.83 9.76
CA LEU A 156 -34.30 -4.56 11.09
C LEU A 156 -35.81 -4.82 11.01
N GLU A 157 -36.24 -5.98 11.49
CA GLU A 157 -37.65 -6.20 11.82
C GLU A 157 -38.02 -5.34 13.05
N GLY A 158 -38.97 -4.43 12.86
CA GLY A 158 -39.53 -3.57 13.89
C GLY A 158 -40.56 -2.64 13.27
N ASP A 159 -41.61 -3.23 12.71
CA ASP A 159 -42.75 -2.53 12.12
C ASP A 159 -43.59 -1.85 13.21
N ASP A 160 -43.90 -0.58 12.94
CA ASP A 160 -45.01 0.25 13.40
C ASP A 160 -45.72 -0.07 14.74
N ASP A 161 -45.56 0.83 15.72
CA ASP A 161 -46.68 1.23 16.56
C ASP A 161 -46.85 2.77 16.56
N THR A 162 -47.66 3.17 15.58
CA THR A 162 -48.69 4.22 15.61
C THR A 162 -48.45 5.53 16.38
N SER A 163 -48.41 6.58 15.58
CA SER A 163 -49.00 7.89 15.81
C SER A 163 -50.11 7.93 16.88
N ARG A 164 -49.82 8.49 18.06
CA ARG A 164 -50.85 9.13 18.89
C ARG A 164 -50.27 10.35 19.61
N MET A 165 -50.36 11.45 18.88
CA MET A 165 -50.35 12.81 19.39
C MET A 165 -51.52 12.95 20.36
N GLU A 166 -51.27 13.23 21.64
CA GLU A 166 -52.30 13.64 22.59
C GLU A 166 -51.79 14.84 23.37
N GLU A 167 -52.41 15.99 23.09
CA GLU A 167 -52.32 17.21 23.88
C GLU A 167 -52.72 16.93 25.34
N VAL A 168 -52.02 17.56 26.27
CA VAL A 168 -52.52 17.75 27.63
C VAL A 168 -52.31 19.22 28.02
N ASP A 169 -53.44 19.82 28.39
CA ASP A 169 -53.72 21.18 28.88
C ASP A 169 -52.64 21.80 29.78
#